data_AF-A0A521MI52-F1
#
_entry.id   AF-A0A521MI52-F1
#
_cell.length_a   1.000
_cell.length_b   1.000
_cell.length_c   1.000
_cell.angle_alpha   90.00
_cell.angle_beta   90.00
_cell.angle_gamma   90.00
#
_symmetry.space_group_name_H-M   'P 1'
#
loop_
_entity.id
_entity.type
_entity.pdbx_description
1 polymer ?
#
loop_
_entity_poly.entity_id
_entity_poly.type
_entity_poly.pdbx_seq_one_letter_code
_entity_poly.pdbx_strand_id
1 'polypeptide(L)'
;MVVSSGLIDIHTHVTPPTLPHGPPGVPGWPCMHCEGGRTTMLLGDKPFRELDSRSWDVARRTEDMDADGVDIQLLSPMPELLSYWFSVGDAEHVADHVNAHIAEMVARNPRRFRGFGMAPLQDPGRAATYLESLRSRFGLIGIEIGSNIGGILPGDTQFHPLWDGPPLFPGIGYNVGD
;
A
#
# COMPACT_ATOMS: atom_id res chain seq x y z
N MET A 1 -3.45 -23.00 13.44
CA MET A 1 -4.28 -22.18 12.53
C MET A 1 -4.43 -23.00 11.26
N VAL A 2 -5.60 -23.57 11.00
CA VAL A 2 -5.84 -24.39 9.82
C VAL A 2 -5.85 -23.46 8.62
N VAL A 3 -4.92 -23.65 7.69
CA VAL A 3 -4.94 -22.94 6.41
C VAL A 3 -6.07 -23.59 5.61
N SER A 4 -7.16 -22.84 5.39
CA SER A 4 -8.16 -23.21 4.39
C SER A 4 -7.46 -23.42 3.06
N SER A 5 -7.78 -24.49 2.33
CA SER A 5 -7.19 -24.80 1.02
C SER A 5 -7.66 -23.86 -0.11
N GLY A 6 -8.10 -22.64 0.21
CA GLY A 6 -8.69 -21.73 -0.76
C GLY A 6 -7.73 -20.71 -1.34
N LEU A 7 -8.22 -20.02 -2.36
CA LEU A 7 -7.46 -19.13 -3.23
C LEU A 7 -6.93 -17.92 -2.45
N ILE A 8 -5.62 -17.70 -2.53
CA ILE A 8 -4.97 -16.50 -2.01
C ILE A 8 -4.58 -15.62 -3.19
N ASP A 9 -5.16 -14.44 -3.24
CA ASP A 9 -4.81 -13.41 -4.22
C ASP A 9 -3.82 -12.43 -3.59
N ILE A 10 -2.62 -12.38 -4.16
CA ILE A 10 -1.50 -11.59 -3.65
C ILE A 10 -1.27 -10.28 -4.41
N HIS A 11 -2.11 -9.96 -5.40
CA HIS A 11 -1.92 -8.80 -6.28
C HIS A 11 -3.21 -7.98 -6.38
N THR A 12 -3.52 -7.22 -5.32
CA THR A 12 -4.72 -6.38 -5.28
C THR A 12 -4.40 -4.99 -4.78
N HIS A 13 -4.90 -3.97 -5.50
CA HIS A 13 -4.69 -2.59 -5.10
C HIS A 13 -5.91 -2.01 -4.39
N VAL A 14 -5.63 -1.15 -3.43
CA VAL A 14 -6.60 -0.31 -2.71
C VAL A 14 -6.13 1.15 -2.68
N THR A 15 -7.05 2.06 -2.43
CA THR A 15 -6.76 3.50 -2.29
C THR A 15 -7.62 4.07 -1.18
N PRO A 16 -7.10 4.97 -0.33
CA PRO A 16 -7.94 5.74 0.59
C PRO A 16 -9.10 6.45 -0.12
N PRO A 17 -10.31 6.55 0.48
CA PRO A 17 -11.43 7.28 -0.10
C PRO A 17 -11.19 8.79 -0.15
N THR A 18 -10.24 9.28 0.64
CA THR A 18 -9.71 10.64 0.62
C THR A 18 -8.20 10.59 0.73
N LEU A 19 -7.51 11.52 0.07
CA LEU A 19 -6.05 11.63 0.11
C LEU A 19 -5.64 12.85 0.93
N PRO A 20 -4.43 12.84 1.53
CA PRO A 20 -3.99 13.95 2.37
C PRO A 20 -3.85 15.23 1.54
N HIS A 21 -3.99 16.39 2.19
CA HIS A 21 -3.73 17.66 1.53
C HIS A 21 -2.23 17.88 1.35
N GLY A 22 -1.83 18.31 0.15
CA GLY A 22 -0.44 18.62 -0.16
C GLY A 22 -0.01 20.00 0.28
N PRO A 23 1.30 20.25 0.42
CA PRO A 23 1.83 21.59 0.56
C PRO A 23 1.46 22.46 -0.66
N PRO A 24 1.25 23.78 -0.48
CA PRO A 24 0.98 24.67 -1.60
C PRO A 24 2.09 24.63 -2.65
N GLY A 25 1.71 24.52 -3.92
CA GLY A 25 2.65 24.60 -5.05
C GLY A 25 3.41 23.31 -5.39
N VAL A 26 3.11 22.18 -4.73
CA VAL A 26 3.67 20.87 -5.12
C VAL A 26 2.88 20.34 -6.34
N PRO A 27 3.49 20.24 -7.54
CA PRO A 27 2.80 19.81 -8.74
C PRO A 27 2.49 18.31 -8.69
N GLY A 28 1.34 17.91 -9.22
CA GLY A 28 0.99 16.49 -9.33
C GLY A 28 0.55 15.83 -8.02
N TRP A 29 0.24 16.61 -6.98
CA TRP A 29 -0.29 16.09 -5.72
C TRP A 29 -1.59 15.30 -5.94
N PRO A 30 -1.73 14.08 -5.38
CA PRO A 30 -2.89 13.26 -5.64
C PRO A 30 -4.09 13.70 -4.79
N CYS A 31 -5.29 13.73 -5.37
CA CYS A 31 -6.53 14.01 -4.64
C CYS A 31 -7.71 13.18 -5.17
N MET A 32 -8.72 12.99 -4.32
CA MET A 32 -9.99 12.38 -4.72
C MET A 32 -11.02 13.48 -4.99
N HIS A 33 -11.55 13.53 -6.21
CA HIS A 33 -12.63 14.43 -6.61
C HIS A 33 -13.93 13.65 -6.75
N CYS A 34 -14.94 14.06 -6.00
CA CYS A 34 -16.25 13.42 -5.98
C CYS A 34 -17.29 14.34 -6.62
N GLU A 35 -17.83 13.95 -7.78
CA GLU A 35 -18.83 14.73 -8.50
C GLU A 35 -19.91 13.83 -9.11
N GLY A 36 -21.18 14.12 -8.81
CA GLY A 36 -22.32 13.35 -9.33
C GLY A 36 -22.30 11.87 -8.94
N GLY A 37 -21.72 11.52 -7.78
CA GLY A 37 -21.59 10.15 -7.31
C GLY A 37 -20.41 9.36 -7.91
N ARG A 38 -19.62 9.97 -8.81
CA ARG A 38 -18.39 9.40 -9.34
C ARG A 38 -17.20 9.92 -8.55
N THR A 39 -16.26 9.02 -8.24
CA THR A 39 -14.99 9.38 -7.59
C THR A 39 -13.88 9.26 -8.61
N THR A 40 -13.16 10.34 -8.87
CA THR A 40 -12.01 10.36 -9.78
C THR A 40 -10.78 10.75 -9.00
N MET A 41 -9.73 9.93 -9.07
CA MET A 41 -8.41 10.33 -8.59
C MET A 41 -7.77 11.27 -9.61
N LEU A 42 -7.31 12.43 -9.17
CA LEU A 42 -6.50 13.35 -9.96
C LEU A 42 -5.05 13.33 -9.47
N LEU A 43 -4.13 13.61 -10.38
CA LEU A 43 -2.73 13.95 -10.09
C LEU A 43 -2.52 15.41 -10.48
N GLY A 44 -2.53 16.31 -9.48
CA GLY A 44 -2.73 17.74 -9.70
C GLY A 44 -4.11 17.97 -10.32
N ASP A 45 -4.17 18.66 -11.46
CA ASP A 45 -5.43 18.96 -12.16
C ASP A 45 -5.80 17.90 -13.22
N LYS A 46 -5.00 16.83 -13.37
CA LYS A 46 -5.20 15.83 -14.42
C LYS A 46 -6.00 14.64 -13.89
N PRO A 47 -7.15 14.31 -14.48
CA PRO A 47 -7.84 13.05 -14.19
C PRO A 47 -6.92 11.86 -14.49
N PHE A 48 -6.78 10.97 -13.51
CA PHE A 48 -5.98 9.76 -13.66
C PHE A 48 -6.87 8.52 -13.82
N ARG A 49 -7.74 8.27 -12.82
CA ARG A 49 -8.58 7.06 -12.81
C ARG A 49 -9.89 7.30 -12.10
N GLU A 50 -10.99 6.82 -12.69
CA GLU A 50 -12.27 6.68 -11.98
C GLU A 50 -12.21 5.45 -11.08
N LEU A 51 -12.64 5.64 -9.84
CA LEU A 51 -12.62 4.63 -8.79
C LEU A 51 -14.03 4.49 -8.22
N ASP A 52 -14.36 3.28 -7.81
CA ASP A 52 -15.56 3.00 -7.04
C ASP A 52 -15.20 2.47 -5.64
N SER A 53 -16.24 2.25 -4.85
CA SER A 53 -16.10 1.85 -3.45
C SER A 53 -15.34 0.55 -3.24
N ARG A 54 -15.20 -0.34 -4.23
CA ARG A 54 -14.39 -1.57 -4.08
C ARG A 54 -12.90 -1.26 -3.82
N SER A 55 -12.47 -0.02 -4.09
CA SER A 55 -11.10 0.43 -3.85
C SER A 55 -10.81 0.72 -2.37
N TRP A 56 -11.83 0.90 -1.51
CA TRP A 56 -11.66 1.23 -0.07
C TRP A 56 -12.68 0.56 0.88
N ASP A 57 -13.79 0.05 0.36
CA ASP A 57 -14.87 -0.55 1.14
C ASP A 57 -14.63 -2.05 1.34
N VAL A 58 -14.37 -2.40 2.61
CA VAL A 58 -14.10 -3.77 3.07
C VAL A 58 -15.28 -4.71 2.80
N ALA A 59 -16.53 -4.25 2.97
CA ALA A 59 -17.70 -5.09 2.79
C ALA A 59 -17.90 -5.42 1.31
N ARG A 60 -17.86 -4.39 0.44
CA ARG A 60 -17.94 -4.58 -1.02
C ARG A 60 -16.86 -5.51 -1.55
N ARG A 61 -15.63 -5.33 -1.07
CA ARG A 61 -14.52 -6.21 -1.46
C ARG A 61 -14.70 -7.64 -0.97
N THR A 62 -15.22 -7.84 0.24
CA THR A 62 -15.49 -9.18 0.77
C THR A 62 -16.61 -9.87 -0.03
N GLU A 63 -17.65 -9.13 -0.45
CA GLU A 63 -18.71 -9.64 -1.33
C GLU A 63 -18.14 -10.13 -2.67
N ASP A 64 -17.28 -9.33 -3.32
CA ASP A 64 -16.62 -9.71 -4.58
C ASP A 64 -15.70 -10.93 -4.38
N MET A 65 -14.93 -10.96 -3.29
CA MET A 65 -14.09 -12.12 -2.94
C MET A 65 -14.92 -13.40 -2.76
N ASP A 66 -16.08 -13.32 -2.12
CA ASP A 66 -16.97 -14.47 -1.92
C ASP A 66 -17.56 -14.95 -3.26
N ALA A 67 -17.88 -14.03 -4.17
CA ALA A 67 -18.36 -14.36 -5.51
C ALA A 67 -17.27 -15.02 -6.38
N ASP A 68 -16.03 -14.55 -6.26
CA ASP A 68 -14.87 -15.05 -7.02
C ASP A 68 -14.19 -16.28 -6.39
N GLY A 69 -14.60 -16.67 -5.18
CA GLY A 69 -14.01 -17.78 -4.42
C GLY A 69 -12.61 -17.49 -3.88
N VAL A 70 -12.29 -16.22 -3.61
CA VAL A 70 -11.02 -15.76 -3.03
C VAL A 70 -11.11 -15.79 -1.51
N ASP A 71 -10.31 -16.63 -0.86
CA ASP A 71 -10.29 -16.78 0.59
C ASP A 71 -9.54 -15.62 1.27
N ILE A 72 -8.39 -15.23 0.73
CA ILE A 72 -7.53 -14.18 1.31
C ILE A 72 -7.06 -13.25 0.20
N GLN A 73 -7.12 -11.93 0.45
CA GLN A 73 -6.45 -10.92 -0.34
C GLN A 73 -5.30 -10.27 0.42
N LEU A 74 -4.16 -10.09 -0.25
CA LEU A 74 -3.11 -9.19 0.16
C LEU A 74 -3.35 -7.83 -0.49
N LEU A 75 -3.77 -6.87 0.33
CA LEU A 75 -4.04 -5.50 -0.09
C LEU A 75 -2.71 -4.75 -0.24
N SER A 76 -2.57 -3.99 -1.32
CA SER A 76 -1.37 -3.20 -1.59
C SER A 76 -1.74 -1.79 -2.08
N PRO A 77 -0.85 -0.80 -1.95
CA PRO A 77 -1.11 0.55 -2.42
C PRO A 77 -1.25 0.58 -3.95
N MET A 78 -2.03 1.53 -4.48
CA MET A 78 -2.03 1.80 -5.91
C MET A 78 -0.67 2.38 -6.35
N PRO A 79 -0.02 1.87 -7.43
CA PRO A 79 1.33 2.29 -7.83
C PRO A 79 1.51 3.80 -8.01
N GLU A 80 0.48 4.51 -8.47
CA GLU A 80 0.52 5.96 -8.68
C GLU A 80 0.55 6.78 -7.38
N LEU A 81 0.35 6.12 -6.23
CA LEU A 81 0.51 6.72 -4.91
C LEU A 81 1.91 6.52 -4.32
N LEU A 82 2.82 5.80 -5.00
CA LEU A 82 4.17 5.53 -4.47
C LEU A 82 5.05 6.79 -4.30
N SER A 83 4.71 7.89 -4.98
CA SER A 83 5.18 9.25 -4.67
C SER A 83 6.70 9.50 -4.73
N TYR A 84 7.48 8.70 -5.47
CA TYR A 84 8.94 8.86 -5.57
C TYR A 84 9.40 10.20 -6.19
N TRP A 85 8.51 10.94 -6.83
CA TRP A 85 8.77 12.25 -7.45
C TRP A 85 8.61 13.44 -6.50
N PHE A 86 8.17 13.20 -5.25
CA PHE A 86 8.09 14.24 -4.24
C PHE A 86 9.35 14.31 -3.38
N SER A 87 9.46 15.37 -2.58
CA SER A 87 10.42 15.40 -1.48
C SER A 87 10.19 14.19 -0.56
N VAL A 88 11.24 13.74 0.13
CA VAL A 88 11.13 12.56 1.02
C VAL A 88 10.05 12.76 2.08
N GLY A 89 9.97 13.95 2.69
CA GLY A 89 8.96 14.25 3.71
C GLY A 89 7.54 14.27 3.17
N ASP A 90 7.34 14.75 1.94
CA ASP A 90 6.04 14.73 1.28
C ASP A 90 5.61 13.30 0.91
N ALA A 91 6.54 12.48 0.42
CA ALA A 91 6.28 11.08 0.14
C ALA A 91 6.02 10.27 1.42
N GLU A 92 6.71 10.56 2.53
CA GLU A 92 6.39 10.00 3.85
C GLU A 92 4.97 10.38 4.29
N HIS A 93 4.54 11.61 4.05
CA HIS A 93 3.19 12.06 4.39
C HIS A 93 2.11 11.27 3.63
N VAL A 94 2.30 11.06 2.33
CA VAL A 94 1.40 10.21 1.53
C VAL A 94 1.47 8.75 1.99
N ALA A 95 2.68 8.22 2.20
CA ALA A 95 2.91 6.86 2.64
C ALA A 95 2.20 6.56 3.96
N ASP A 96 2.31 7.44 4.95
CA ASP A 96 1.66 7.28 6.25
C ASP A 96 0.14 7.20 6.12
N HIS A 97 -0.46 8.05 5.30
CA HIS A 97 -1.90 8.07 5.08
C HIS A 97 -2.39 6.79 4.38
N VAL A 98 -1.69 6.38 3.32
CA VAL A 98 -2.03 5.16 2.58
C VAL A 98 -1.82 3.91 3.43
N ASN A 99 -0.68 3.80 4.12
CA ASN A 99 -0.37 2.67 5.01
C ASN A 99 -1.37 2.57 6.17
N ALA A 100 -1.76 3.69 6.77
CA ALA A 100 -2.78 3.71 7.81
C ALA A 100 -4.14 3.21 7.30
N HIS A 101 -4.53 3.61 6.09
CA HIS A 101 -5.78 3.15 5.50
C HIS A 101 -5.77 1.64 5.22
N ILE A 102 -4.68 1.11 4.63
CA ILE A 102 -4.53 -0.34 4.40
C ILE A 102 -4.59 -1.09 5.74
N ALA A 103 -3.92 -0.58 6.76
CA ALA A 103 -3.97 -1.14 8.11
C ALA A 103 -5.39 -1.15 8.69
N GLU A 104 -6.17 -0.09 8.49
CA GLU A 104 -7.58 -0.04 8.90
C GLU A 104 -8.42 -1.10 8.18
N MET A 105 -8.25 -1.24 6.85
CA MET A 105 -8.96 -2.26 6.07
C MET A 105 -8.63 -3.67 6.57
N VAL A 106 -7.35 -3.94 6.85
CA VAL A 106 -6.90 -5.21 7.42
C VAL A 106 -7.52 -5.44 8.80
N ALA A 107 -7.53 -4.43 9.67
CA ALA A 107 -8.09 -4.53 11.02
C ALA A 107 -9.62 -4.79 11.02
N ARG A 108 -10.33 -4.31 10.00
CA ARG A 108 -11.78 -4.55 9.82
C ARG A 108 -12.12 -5.99 9.44
N ASN A 109 -11.23 -6.69 8.74
CA ASN A 109 -11.43 -8.11 8.40
C ASN A 109 -10.10 -8.89 8.36
N PRO A 110 -9.45 -9.10 9.52
CA PRO A 110 -8.11 -9.70 9.58
C PRO A 110 -8.09 -11.19 9.23
N ARG A 111 -9.26 -11.81 9.07
CA ARG A 111 -9.37 -13.18 8.56
C ARG A 111 -9.23 -13.26 7.05
N ARG A 112 -9.67 -12.22 6.32
CA ARG A 112 -9.70 -12.17 4.85
C ARG A 112 -8.59 -11.30 4.27
N PHE A 113 -8.03 -10.37 5.04
CA PHE A 113 -7.04 -9.42 4.54
C PHE A 113 -5.67 -9.54 5.22
N ARG A 114 -4.64 -9.35 4.40
CA ARG A 114 -3.28 -8.97 4.79
C ARG A 114 -2.93 -7.68 4.06
N GLY A 115 -1.90 -6.97 4.49
CA GLY A 115 -1.53 -5.68 3.89
C GLY A 115 -0.04 -5.55 3.62
N PHE A 116 0.29 -5.09 2.41
CA PHE A 116 1.55 -4.47 2.06
C PHE A 116 1.41 -2.95 2.09
N GLY A 117 2.43 -2.27 2.58
CA GLY A 117 2.51 -0.82 2.57
C GLY A 117 3.34 -0.28 1.41
N MET A 118 3.75 0.97 1.56
CA MET A 118 4.75 1.65 0.74
C MET A 118 5.75 2.40 1.62
N ALA A 119 6.87 2.81 1.02
CA ALA A 119 7.92 3.60 1.66
C ALA A 119 8.49 4.63 0.66
N PRO A 120 9.13 5.72 1.14
CA PRO A 120 9.73 6.76 0.29
C PRO A 120 11.09 6.30 -0.28
N LEU A 121 11.10 5.39 -1.26
CA LEU A 121 12.33 4.76 -1.76
C LEU A 121 13.32 5.73 -2.44
N GLN A 122 12.92 6.96 -2.79
CA GLN A 122 13.85 7.95 -3.36
C GLN A 122 14.98 8.37 -2.40
N ASP A 123 14.86 8.03 -1.11
CA ASP A 123 15.95 8.10 -0.13
C ASP A 123 16.09 6.72 0.55
N PRO A 124 17.05 5.89 0.14
CA PRO A 124 17.19 4.53 0.66
C PRO A 124 17.45 4.46 2.18
N GLY A 125 18.19 5.42 2.75
CA GLY A 125 18.48 5.43 4.19
C GLY A 125 17.23 5.73 5.01
N ARG A 126 16.44 6.72 4.57
CA ARG A 126 15.12 7.02 5.14
C ARG A 126 14.15 5.88 4.95
N ALA A 127 14.11 5.27 3.77
CA ALA A 127 13.24 4.12 3.50
C ALA A 127 13.58 2.94 4.41
N ALA A 128 14.85 2.58 4.61
CA ALA A 128 15.24 1.53 5.54
C ALA A 128 14.72 1.79 6.97
N THR A 129 14.92 3.01 7.46
CA THR A 129 14.42 3.43 8.79
C THR A 129 12.88 3.39 8.86
N TYR A 130 12.21 3.82 7.79
CA TYR A 130 10.74 3.78 7.70
C TYR A 130 10.23 2.33 7.79
N LEU A 131 10.87 1.41 7.07
CA LEU A 131 10.51 0.00 7.03
C LEU A 131 10.65 -0.72 8.37
N GLU A 132 11.67 -0.39 9.17
CA GLU A 132 11.81 -0.92 10.54
C GLU A 132 10.58 -0.62 11.42
N SER A 133 9.93 0.52 11.17
CA SER A 133 8.74 0.94 11.91
C SER A 133 7.40 0.52 11.27
N LEU A 134 7.40 0.01 10.03
CA LEU A 134 6.19 -0.25 9.26
C LEU A 134 5.26 -1.24 9.97
N ARG A 135 5.83 -2.34 10.49
CA ARG A 135 5.07 -3.37 11.21
C ARG A 135 4.55 -2.88 12.55
N SER A 136 5.38 -2.18 13.33
CA SER A 136 5.00 -1.72 14.67
C SER A 136 3.96 -0.59 14.61
N ARG A 137 4.02 0.26 13.57
CA ARG A 137 3.08 1.36 13.35
C ARG A 137 1.77 0.92 12.71
N PHE A 138 1.83 0.05 11.70
CA PHE A 138 0.68 -0.25 10.84
C PHE A 138 0.28 -1.73 10.80
N GLY A 139 1.10 -2.64 11.35
CA GLY A 139 0.85 -4.08 11.27
C GLY A 139 0.98 -4.68 9.86
N LEU A 140 1.51 -3.92 8.90
CA LEU A 140 1.69 -4.35 7.51
C LEU A 140 2.87 -5.33 7.40
N ILE A 141 2.72 -6.30 6.50
CA ILE A 141 3.59 -7.48 6.39
C ILE A 141 4.52 -7.46 5.17
N GLY A 142 4.71 -6.28 4.57
CA GLY A 142 5.64 -6.06 3.47
C GLY A 142 5.35 -4.74 2.80
N ILE A 143 5.97 -4.52 1.64
CA ILE A 143 5.74 -3.34 0.81
C ILE A 143 5.55 -3.72 -0.64
N GLU A 144 4.80 -2.90 -1.36
CA GLU A 144 4.84 -2.81 -2.80
C GLU A 144 5.82 -1.71 -3.21
N ILE A 145 6.59 -1.97 -4.28
CA ILE A 145 7.57 -1.02 -4.83
C ILE A 145 7.39 -0.90 -6.34
N GLY A 146 7.70 0.28 -6.88
CA GLY A 146 7.76 0.49 -8.31
C GLY A 146 9.01 -0.18 -8.92
N SER A 147 8.91 -0.59 -10.18
CA SER A 147 10.07 -1.08 -10.97
C SER A 147 11.05 0.04 -11.34
N ASN A 148 10.68 1.30 -11.08
CA ASN A 148 11.48 2.48 -11.30
C ASN A 148 11.30 3.45 -10.12
N ILE A 149 12.41 3.86 -9.52
CA ILE A 149 12.45 4.80 -8.40
C ILE A 149 13.22 6.02 -8.87
N GLY A 150 12.50 7.01 -9.42
CA GLY A 150 13.12 8.25 -9.91
C GLY A 150 14.17 8.05 -11.01
N GLY A 151 13.99 7.05 -11.88
CA GLY A 151 14.97 6.69 -12.92
C GLY A 151 15.91 5.54 -12.55
N ILE A 152 15.89 5.09 -11.29
CA ILE A 152 16.81 4.08 -10.76
C ILE A 152 16.07 2.74 -10.59
N LEU A 153 16.74 1.64 -10.93
CA LEU A 153 16.19 0.29 -10.76
C LEU A 153 16.30 -0.16 -9.30
N PRO A 154 15.32 -0.90 -8.75
CA PRO A 154 15.37 -1.40 -7.37
C PRO A 154 16.58 -2.28 -7.02
N GLY A 155 17.22 -2.88 -8.03
CA GLY A 155 18.44 -3.68 -7.88
C GLY A 155 19.74 -2.86 -7.81
N ASP A 156 19.68 -1.53 -7.89
CA ASP A 156 20.86 -0.68 -7.73
C ASP A 156 21.43 -0.79 -6.31
N THR A 157 22.76 -0.76 -6.20
CA THR A 157 23.48 -0.93 -4.93
C THR A 157 23.08 0.07 -3.84
N GLN A 158 22.55 1.24 -4.21
CA GLN A 158 22.07 2.20 -3.22
C GLN A 158 20.90 1.70 -2.38
N PHE A 159 20.16 0.68 -2.84
CA PHE A 159 19.03 0.08 -2.11
C PHE A 159 19.45 -1.08 -1.19
N HIS A 160 20.73 -1.48 -1.18
CA HIS A 160 21.23 -2.50 -0.26
C HIS A 160 20.85 -2.26 1.21
N PRO A 161 20.83 -1.02 1.75
CA PRO A 161 20.35 -0.79 3.12
C PRO A 161 18.92 -1.29 3.39
N LEU A 162 18.05 -1.37 2.38
CA LEU A 162 16.70 -1.92 2.51
C LEU A 162 16.70 -3.46 2.44
N TRP A 163 17.56 -4.03 1.60
CA TRP A 163 17.55 -5.47 1.28
C TRP A 163 18.41 -6.30 2.24
N ASP A 164 19.53 -5.74 2.69
CA ASP A 164 20.48 -6.36 3.62
C ASP A 164 20.11 -6.10 5.09
N GLY A 165 19.09 -5.26 5.31
CA GLY A 165 18.55 -4.99 6.64
C GLY A 165 17.98 -6.26 7.30
N PRO A 166 17.69 -6.20 8.62
CA PRO A 166 17.01 -7.31 9.27
C PRO A 166 15.70 -7.62 8.54
N PRO A 167 15.32 -8.91 8.41
CA PRO A 167 14.08 -9.26 7.76
C PRO A 167 12.95 -8.47 8.42
N LEU A 168 12.17 -7.75 7.62
CA LEU A 168 11.04 -6.93 8.11
C LEU A 168 10.06 -7.75 8.96
N PHE A 169 10.08 -9.08 8.79
CA PHE A 169 9.24 -10.06 9.48
C PHE A 169 10.10 -11.20 10.04
N PRO A 170 10.73 -11.05 11.22
CA PRO A 170 11.32 -12.19 11.90
C PRO A 170 10.18 -13.12 12.35
N GLY A 171 10.06 -14.29 11.71
CA GLY A 171 9.20 -15.37 12.16
C GLY A 171 7.73 -15.31 11.71
N ILE A 172 7.47 -15.44 10.41
CA ILE A 172 6.28 -16.22 10.01
C ILE A 172 6.62 -17.68 10.36
N GLY A 173 6.48 -18.03 11.64
CA GLY A 173 6.48 -19.43 12.06
C GLY A 173 5.30 -20.09 11.37
N TYR A 174 5.57 -20.83 10.30
CA TYR A 174 4.64 -21.84 9.84
C TYR A 174 4.58 -22.87 10.97
N ASN A 175 3.53 -22.82 11.79
CA ASN A 175 3.08 -24.00 12.51
C ASN A 175 2.59 -24.98 11.44
N VAL A 176 3.53 -25.68 10.81
CA VAL A 176 3.26 -26.97 10.20
C VAL A 176 3.06 -27.87 11.41
N GLY A 177 1.81 -28.09 11.77
CA GLY A 177 1.50 -29.09 12.79
C GLY A 177 1.97 -30.44 12.26
N ASP A 178 2.87 -31.08 13.00
CA ASP A 178 3.09 -32.53 12.92
C ASP A 178 1.82 -33.28 13.33
#